data_AF-A0AAU7XBC5-F1
#
_entry.id   AF-A0AAU7XBC5-F1
#
_cell.length_a   1.000
_cell.length_b   1.000
_cell.length_c   1.000
_cell.angle_alpha   90.00
_cell.angle_beta   90.00
_cell.angle_gamma   90.00
#
_symmetry.space_group_name_H-M   'P 1'
#
loop_
_entity.id
_entity.type
_entity.pdbx_description
1 polymer ?
#
loop_
_entity_poly.entity_id
_entity_poly.type
_entity_poly.pdbx_seq_one_letter_code
_entity_poly.pdbx_strand_id
1 'polypeptide(L)'
;MSAFIDTRPSDIAAAIDRAAQLLAAARLPLVAGLGTDVDGVRAALRLAATAGAAIDHAAASHLDVDLRVLADAGAMTTTPAEARHRADLVVLVGAHAVAAARDARVFEAGDLYPWRGDRHVLAVGVPVEALAGFPAEGLSQLGVLPSNATKLLGLARARLAGRAVAPACRWPRSMPRSNA
;
A
#
# COMPACT_ATOMS: atom_id res chain seq x y z
N MET A 1 0.06 33.49 -9.69
CA MET A 1 -0.89 32.71 -8.85
C MET A 1 -2.27 33.29 -9.05
N SER A 2 -3.26 32.47 -9.39
CA SER A 2 -4.67 32.85 -9.37
C SER A 2 -5.29 32.42 -8.04
N ALA A 3 -6.19 33.25 -7.51
CA ALA A 3 -6.93 32.97 -6.30
C ALA A 3 -8.42 33.26 -6.51
N PHE A 4 -9.26 32.57 -5.75
CA PHE A 4 -10.71 32.70 -5.85
C PHE A 4 -11.33 32.69 -4.45
N ILE A 5 -12.30 33.57 -4.21
CA ILE A 5 -13.14 33.59 -3.00
C ILE A 5 -14.58 33.45 -3.46
N ASP A 6 -15.32 32.48 -2.92
CA ASP A 6 -16.70 32.18 -3.32
C ASP A 6 -16.83 32.07 -4.84
N THR A 7 -15.93 31.27 -5.45
CA THR A 7 -15.79 31.03 -6.90
C THR A 7 -15.54 32.27 -7.78
N ARG A 8 -15.28 33.44 -7.20
CA ARG A 8 -14.95 34.67 -7.93
C ARG A 8 -13.45 34.95 -7.87
N PRO A 9 -12.83 35.42 -8.97
CA PRO A 9 -11.41 35.80 -8.97
C PRO A 9 -11.10 36.83 -7.88
N SER A 10 -9.97 36.67 -7.21
CA SER A 10 -9.50 37.57 -6.16
C SER A 10 -7.98 37.75 -6.21
N ASP A 11 -7.49 38.76 -5.50
CA ASP A 11 -6.07 38.85 -5.17
C ASP A 11 -5.66 37.73 -4.20
N ILE A 12 -4.39 37.32 -4.26
CA ILE A 12 -3.85 36.25 -3.42
C ILE A 12 -3.79 36.66 -1.95
N ALA A 13 -3.47 37.92 -1.63
CA ALA A 13 -3.41 38.39 -0.25
C ALA A 13 -4.81 38.36 0.38
N ALA A 14 -5.82 38.85 -0.35
CA ALA A 14 -7.22 38.79 0.08
C ALA A 14 -7.70 37.34 0.33
N ALA A 15 -7.29 36.38 -0.51
CA ALA A 15 -7.65 34.97 -0.32
C ALA A 15 -6.95 34.35 0.91
N ILE A 16 -5.70 34.71 1.17
CA ILE A 16 -4.96 34.28 2.37
C ILE A 16 -5.62 34.82 3.64
N ASP A 17 -5.96 36.12 3.67
CA ASP A 17 -6.64 36.74 4.79
C ASP A 17 -8.00 36.07 5.06
N ARG A 18 -8.75 35.77 3.98
CA ARG A 18 -10.02 35.06 4.09
C ARG A 18 -9.84 33.66 4.66
N ALA A 19 -8.82 32.91 4.23
CA ALA A 19 -8.52 31.58 4.75
C ALA A 19 -8.13 31.65 6.24
N ALA A 20 -7.31 32.61 6.64
CA ALA A 20 -6.92 32.82 8.03
C ALA A 20 -8.13 33.13 8.93
N GLN A 21 -9.06 33.97 8.47
CA GLN A 21 -10.31 34.25 9.19
C GLN A 21 -11.18 33.00 9.37
N LEU A 22 -11.30 32.16 8.33
CA LEU A 22 -12.06 30.91 8.40
C LEU A 22 -11.44 29.94 9.41
N LEU A 23 -10.11 29.80 9.39
CA LEU A 23 -9.38 28.95 10.33
C LEU A 23 -9.51 29.47 11.77
N ALA A 24 -9.40 30.77 12.00
CA ALA A 24 -9.51 31.37 13.33
C ALA A 24 -10.92 31.27 13.93
N ALA A 25 -11.96 31.29 13.07
CA ALA A 25 -13.35 31.17 13.52
C ALA A 25 -13.80 29.71 13.73
N ALA A 26 -13.09 28.74 13.17
CA ALA A 26 -13.43 27.33 13.27
C ALA A 26 -13.06 26.77 14.65
N ARG A 27 -13.98 26.02 15.27
CA ARG A 27 -13.73 25.38 16.57
C ARG A 27 -12.84 24.13 16.49
N LEU A 28 -12.86 23.45 15.34
CA LEU A 28 -12.10 22.25 15.07
C LEU A 28 -11.80 22.19 13.56
N PRO A 29 -10.81 22.96 13.09
CA PRO A 29 -10.39 22.89 11.69
C PRO A 29 -9.77 21.52 11.37
N LEU A 30 -9.85 21.12 10.11
CA LEU A 30 -9.19 19.92 9.57
C LEU A 30 -8.32 20.30 8.39
N VAL A 31 -7.06 19.88 8.41
CA VAL A 31 -6.14 19.96 7.27
C VAL A 31 -6.02 18.56 6.67
N ALA A 32 -6.68 18.35 5.52
CA ALA A 32 -6.77 17.05 4.87
C ALA A 32 -5.99 16.96 3.55
N GLY A 33 -5.78 15.75 3.07
CA GLY A 33 -5.23 15.47 1.74
C GLY A 33 -3.71 15.36 1.74
N LEU A 34 -3.01 16.45 2.03
CA LEU A 34 -1.55 16.51 2.16
C LEU A 34 -0.73 15.93 0.97
N GLY A 35 -1.33 15.85 -0.22
CA GLY A 35 -0.67 15.39 -1.46
C GLY A 35 0.26 16.45 -2.05
N THR A 36 1.25 16.88 -1.28
CA THR A 36 2.26 17.89 -1.61
C THR A 36 3.66 17.37 -1.28
N ASP A 37 4.70 18.13 -1.59
CA ASP A 37 6.07 17.75 -1.25
C ASP A 37 6.33 17.86 0.27
N VAL A 38 7.55 17.49 0.68
CA VAL A 38 7.95 17.49 2.10
C VAL A 38 7.83 18.88 2.74
N ASP A 39 8.11 19.94 1.99
CA ASP A 39 8.05 21.30 2.52
C ASP A 39 6.60 21.80 2.62
N GLY A 40 5.74 21.42 1.67
CA GLY A 40 4.31 21.63 1.75
C GLY A 40 3.69 20.91 2.95
N VAL A 41 4.08 19.65 3.21
CA VAL A 41 3.62 18.91 4.40
C VAL A 41 4.09 19.60 5.67
N ARG A 42 5.36 20.02 5.75
CA ARG A 42 5.89 20.77 6.92
C ARG A 42 5.13 22.07 7.16
N ALA A 43 4.81 22.81 6.10
CA ALA A 43 4.02 24.04 6.19
C ALA A 43 2.60 23.74 6.70
N ALA A 44 1.95 22.70 6.19
CA ALA A 44 0.63 22.27 6.61
C ALA A 44 0.59 21.82 8.09
N LEU A 45 1.60 21.07 8.55
CA LEU A 45 1.75 20.69 9.96
C LEU A 45 1.87 21.92 10.87
N ARG A 46 2.66 22.93 10.47
CA ARG A 46 2.82 24.19 11.23
C ARG A 46 1.53 25.02 11.24
N LEU A 47 0.81 25.06 10.12
CA LEU A 47 -0.50 25.70 10.03
C LEU A 47 -1.49 25.03 10.98
N ALA A 48 -1.56 23.69 10.95
CA ALA A 48 -2.44 22.93 11.82
C ALA A 48 -2.11 23.14 13.30
N ALA A 49 -0.83 23.13 13.67
CA ALA A 49 -0.39 23.44 15.02
C ALA A 49 -0.81 24.84 15.48
N THR A 50 -0.68 25.84 14.60
CA THR A 50 -1.09 27.23 14.89
C THR A 50 -2.62 27.36 15.03
N ALA A 51 -3.36 26.68 14.18
CA ALA A 51 -4.83 26.78 14.13
C ALA A 51 -5.55 25.83 15.09
N GLY A 52 -4.84 24.95 15.81
CA GLY A 52 -5.45 23.88 16.60
C GLY A 52 -6.22 22.87 15.74
N ALA A 53 -5.77 22.64 14.52
CA ALA A 53 -6.44 21.79 13.54
C ALA A 53 -6.04 20.31 13.69
N ALA A 54 -6.99 19.42 13.38
CA ALA A 54 -6.71 18.02 13.12
C ALA A 54 -6.06 17.85 11.73
N ILE A 55 -5.43 16.70 11.50
CA ILE A 55 -4.73 16.38 10.26
C ILE A 55 -5.17 15.01 9.77
N ASP A 56 -5.44 14.89 8.46
CA ASP A 56 -5.82 13.62 7.83
C ASP A 56 -5.21 13.49 6.42
N HIS A 57 -4.32 12.52 6.23
CA HIS A 57 -3.66 12.31 4.94
C HIS A 57 -4.62 11.59 3.98
N ALA A 58 -4.58 11.88 2.67
CA ALA A 58 -5.43 11.20 1.68
C ALA A 58 -5.28 9.66 1.65
N ALA A 59 -4.16 9.15 2.19
CA ALA A 59 -3.83 7.73 2.28
C ALA A 59 -3.94 7.15 3.71
N ALA A 60 -4.55 7.88 4.66
CA ALA A 60 -4.58 7.50 6.08
C ALA A 60 -5.14 6.08 6.30
N SER A 61 -6.22 5.70 5.61
CA SER A 61 -6.82 4.36 5.74
C SER A 61 -5.87 3.19 5.42
N HIS A 62 -4.91 3.41 4.52
CA HIS A 62 -3.87 2.41 4.21
C HIS A 62 -2.70 2.49 5.18
N LEU A 63 -2.25 3.71 5.49
CA LEU A 63 -1.13 3.96 6.41
C LEU A 63 -1.43 3.46 7.83
N ASP A 64 -2.66 3.65 8.32
CA ASP A 64 -3.05 3.28 9.68
C ASP A 64 -2.93 1.78 9.95
N VAL A 65 -3.29 0.94 8.97
CA VAL A 65 -3.18 -0.52 9.11
C VAL A 65 -1.71 -0.93 9.22
N ASP A 66 -0.85 -0.39 8.36
CA ASP A 66 0.58 -0.71 8.35
C ASP A 66 1.29 -0.17 9.61
N LEU A 67 0.99 1.07 10.00
CA LEU A 67 1.52 1.68 11.23
C LEU A 67 1.07 0.93 12.47
N ARG A 68 -0.18 0.43 12.50
CA ARG A 68 -0.68 -0.38 13.61
C ARG A 68 0.06 -1.70 13.72
N VAL A 69 0.27 -2.41 12.61
CA VAL A 69 1.05 -3.66 12.60
C VAL A 69 2.49 -3.39 13.05
N LEU A 70 3.12 -2.31 12.56
CA LEU A 70 4.46 -1.92 12.96
C LEU A 70 4.55 -1.63 14.46
N ALA A 71 3.57 -0.93 15.03
CA ALA A 71 3.53 -0.62 16.46
C ALA A 71 3.31 -1.86 17.33
N ASP A 72 2.48 -2.81 16.88
CA ASP A 72 2.12 -4.00 17.66
C ASP A 72 3.15 -5.14 17.56
N ALA A 73 3.80 -5.33 16.39
CA ALA A 73 4.62 -6.50 16.10
C ALA A 73 6.01 -6.18 15.51
N GLY A 74 6.31 -4.90 15.25
CA GLY A 74 7.51 -4.52 14.50
C GLY A 74 7.45 -4.91 13.03
N ALA A 75 8.56 -4.72 12.31
CA ALA A 75 8.69 -5.13 10.93
C ALA A 75 10.12 -5.60 10.62
N MET A 76 10.23 -6.55 9.70
CA MET A 76 11.48 -6.95 9.06
C MET A 76 11.37 -6.59 7.58
N THR A 77 12.06 -5.54 7.16
CA THR A 77 11.94 -4.97 5.81
C THR A 77 13.26 -5.06 5.05
N THR A 78 13.17 -4.94 3.73
CA THR A 78 14.32 -4.82 2.83
C THR A 78 14.05 -3.73 1.80
N THR A 79 15.06 -3.33 1.03
CA THR A 79 14.89 -2.36 -0.06
C THR A 79 14.56 -3.08 -1.37
N PRO A 80 13.88 -2.41 -2.32
CA PRO A 80 13.66 -2.98 -3.66
C PRO A 80 14.96 -3.36 -4.38
N ALA A 81 16.03 -2.58 -4.20
CA ALA A 81 17.33 -2.91 -4.78
C ALA A 81 17.94 -4.16 -4.18
N GLU A 82 17.84 -4.35 -2.87
CA GLU A 82 18.32 -5.58 -2.21
C GLU A 82 17.47 -6.79 -2.64
N ALA A 83 16.14 -6.65 -2.72
CA ALA A 83 15.25 -7.71 -3.24
C ALA A 83 15.55 -8.05 -4.71
N ARG A 84 15.82 -7.05 -5.55
CA ARG A 84 16.20 -7.23 -6.95
C ARG A 84 17.49 -8.03 -7.08
N HIS A 85 18.51 -7.75 -6.27
CA HIS A 85 19.82 -8.37 -6.46
C HIS A 85 20.06 -9.62 -5.62
N ARG A 86 19.27 -9.87 -4.56
CA ARG A 86 19.49 -11.00 -3.65
C ARG A 86 18.32 -11.97 -3.41
N ALA A 87 17.06 -11.57 -3.66
CA ALA A 87 15.91 -12.42 -3.30
C ALA A 87 15.66 -13.53 -4.33
N ASP A 88 16.03 -14.75 -3.98
CA ASP A 88 15.84 -15.97 -4.78
C ASP A 88 14.38 -16.44 -4.79
N LEU A 89 13.61 -16.03 -3.77
CA LEU A 89 12.17 -16.15 -3.71
C LEU A 89 11.51 -14.79 -3.44
N VAL A 90 10.54 -14.41 -4.27
CA VAL A 90 9.68 -13.25 -4.03
C VAL A 90 8.24 -13.71 -3.79
N VAL A 91 7.69 -13.38 -2.62
CA VAL A 91 6.29 -13.69 -2.29
C VAL A 91 5.42 -12.45 -2.54
N LEU A 92 4.50 -12.54 -3.50
CA LEU A 92 3.54 -11.49 -3.85
C LEU A 92 2.19 -11.79 -3.20
N VAL A 93 1.70 -10.93 -2.31
CA VAL A 93 0.47 -11.18 -1.53
C VAL A 93 -0.60 -10.15 -1.84
N GLY A 94 -1.74 -10.60 -2.34
CA GLY A 94 -2.92 -9.78 -2.60
C GLY A 94 -2.96 -9.12 -3.97
N ALA A 95 -4.09 -8.49 -4.29
CA ALA A 95 -4.43 -8.07 -5.65
C ALA A 95 -3.51 -6.99 -6.25
N HIS A 96 -2.88 -6.16 -5.41
CA HIS A 96 -2.01 -5.06 -5.86
C HIS A 96 -0.51 -5.37 -5.78
N ALA A 97 -0.12 -6.56 -5.29
CA ALA A 97 1.29 -6.90 -5.07
C ALA A 97 2.11 -6.89 -6.35
N VAL A 98 1.53 -7.32 -7.48
CA VAL A 98 2.23 -7.30 -8.77
C VAL A 98 2.52 -5.88 -9.24
N ALA A 99 1.54 -4.98 -9.14
CA ALA A 99 1.73 -3.58 -9.52
C ALA A 99 2.82 -2.94 -8.66
N ALA A 100 2.74 -3.10 -7.34
CA ALA A 100 3.75 -2.58 -6.42
C ALA A 100 5.16 -3.12 -6.73
N ALA A 101 5.30 -4.41 -7.03
CA ALA A 101 6.60 -5.00 -7.38
C ALA A 101 7.16 -4.48 -8.71
N ARG A 102 6.29 -4.15 -9.68
CA ARG A 102 6.67 -3.53 -10.96
C ARG A 102 7.10 -2.08 -10.76
N ASP A 103 6.35 -1.30 -9.99
CA ASP A 103 6.68 0.10 -9.68
C ASP A 103 8.02 0.19 -8.93
N ALA A 104 8.27 -0.75 -8.03
CA ALA A 104 9.53 -0.90 -7.32
C ALA A 104 10.65 -1.56 -8.16
N ARG A 105 10.34 -1.96 -9.40
CA ARG A 105 11.26 -2.57 -10.37
C ARG A 105 11.99 -3.78 -9.79
N VAL A 106 11.29 -4.63 -9.03
CA VAL A 106 11.88 -5.77 -8.30
C VAL A 106 12.45 -6.84 -9.24
N PHE A 107 11.80 -7.04 -10.39
CA PHE A 107 12.13 -8.10 -11.35
C PHE A 107 12.95 -7.64 -12.54
N GLU A 108 13.37 -6.37 -12.56
CA GLU A 108 14.20 -5.86 -13.64
C GLU A 108 15.66 -6.27 -13.46
N ALA A 109 16.37 -6.45 -14.57
CA ALA A 109 17.81 -6.62 -14.54
C ALA A 109 18.46 -5.38 -13.89
N GLY A 110 19.47 -5.60 -13.06
CA GLY A 110 20.25 -4.55 -12.45
C GLY A 110 21.72 -4.68 -12.80
N ASP A 111 22.41 -3.54 -12.93
CA ASP A 111 23.81 -3.49 -13.36
C ASP A 111 24.79 -3.56 -12.18
N LEU A 112 24.28 -3.43 -10.95
CA LEU A 112 25.10 -3.37 -9.73
C LEU A 112 25.66 -4.75 -9.34
N TYR A 113 24.85 -5.80 -9.47
CA TYR A 113 25.25 -7.15 -9.13
C TYR A 113 24.61 -8.15 -10.12
N PRO A 114 25.39 -9.09 -10.70
CA PRO A 114 24.82 -10.14 -11.51
C PRO A 114 23.96 -11.05 -10.63
N TRP A 115 22.71 -11.26 -11.06
CA TRP A 115 21.81 -12.21 -10.42
C TRP A 115 22.42 -13.63 -10.47
N ARG A 116 22.36 -14.37 -9.36
CA ARG A 116 22.97 -15.70 -9.25
C ARG A 116 21.88 -16.76 -9.05
N GLY A 117 21.48 -17.42 -10.13
CA GLY A 117 20.62 -18.61 -10.09
C GLY A 117 19.18 -18.40 -10.54
N ASP A 118 18.33 -19.38 -10.27
CA ASP A 118 16.90 -19.32 -10.60
C ASP A 118 16.15 -18.43 -9.60
N ARG A 119 15.13 -17.71 -10.07
CA ARG A 119 14.24 -16.92 -9.20
C ARG A 119 12.85 -17.52 -9.17
N HIS A 120 12.35 -17.75 -7.96
CA HIS A 120 11.00 -18.20 -7.72
C HIS A 120 10.07 -17.04 -7.35
N VAL A 121 8.82 -17.13 -7.77
CA VAL A 121 7.75 -16.20 -7.39
C VAL A 121 6.60 -17.00 -6.80
N LEU A 122 6.18 -16.65 -5.59
CA LEU A 122 4.99 -17.23 -4.96
C LEU A 122 3.90 -16.17 -4.87
N ALA A 123 2.84 -16.34 -5.66
CA ALA A 123 1.69 -15.46 -5.67
C ALA A 123 0.58 -15.98 -4.74
N VAL A 124 0.18 -15.21 -3.73
CA VAL A 124 -0.85 -15.59 -2.74
C VAL A 124 -2.03 -14.64 -2.84
N GLY A 125 -3.20 -15.14 -3.25
CA GLY A 125 -4.40 -14.31 -3.42
C GLY A 125 -4.26 -13.21 -4.49
N VAL A 126 -3.39 -13.44 -5.48
CA VAL A 126 -3.17 -12.56 -6.63
C VAL A 126 -4.06 -13.05 -7.79
N PRO A 127 -4.83 -12.17 -8.47
CA PRO A 127 -5.55 -12.52 -9.69
C PRO A 127 -4.61 -13.06 -10.77
N VAL A 128 -5.03 -14.09 -11.50
CA VAL A 128 -4.19 -14.72 -12.55
C VAL A 128 -3.85 -13.71 -13.65
N GLU A 129 -4.78 -12.82 -13.95
CA GLU A 129 -4.63 -11.78 -14.96
C GLU A 129 -3.51 -10.80 -14.60
N ALA A 130 -3.34 -10.52 -13.30
CA ALA A 130 -2.25 -9.66 -12.82
C ALA A 130 -0.87 -10.33 -13.00
N LEU A 131 -0.80 -11.65 -13.06
CA LEU A 131 0.45 -12.41 -13.28
C LEU A 131 0.81 -12.53 -14.77
N ALA A 132 0.01 -11.98 -15.69
CA ALA A 132 0.34 -11.96 -17.10
C ALA A 132 1.72 -11.33 -17.34
N GLY A 133 2.58 -12.07 -18.06
CA GLY A 133 3.96 -11.67 -18.37
C GLY A 133 5.02 -12.11 -17.37
N PHE A 134 4.66 -12.76 -16.26
CA PHE A 134 5.65 -13.49 -15.44
C PHE A 134 6.08 -14.77 -16.16
N PRO A 135 7.37 -15.17 -16.08
CA PRO A 135 7.80 -16.47 -16.58
C PRO A 135 7.03 -17.57 -15.84
N ALA A 136 6.57 -18.58 -16.60
CA ALA A 136 5.86 -19.72 -16.01
C ALA A 136 6.79 -20.57 -15.14
N GLU A 137 8.06 -20.66 -15.53
CA GLU A 137 9.10 -21.31 -14.74
C GLU A 137 9.40 -20.50 -13.48
N GLY A 138 9.39 -21.18 -12.33
CA GLY A 138 9.59 -20.56 -11.02
C GLY A 138 8.35 -19.89 -10.40
N LEU A 139 7.23 -19.78 -11.12
CA LEU A 139 5.99 -19.19 -10.59
C LEU A 139 5.09 -20.26 -9.95
N SER A 140 4.73 -20.03 -8.69
CA SER A 140 3.72 -20.80 -7.93
C SER A 140 2.59 -19.88 -7.48
N GLN A 141 1.35 -20.38 -7.46
CA GLN A 141 0.19 -19.60 -7.03
C GLN A 141 -0.64 -20.33 -5.96
N LEU A 142 -1.06 -19.61 -4.92
CA LEU A 142 -1.89 -20.09 -3.83
C LEU A 142 -3.17 -19.26 -3.71
N GLY A 143 -4.28 -19.82 -4.20
CA GLY A 143 -5.61 -19.22 -4.11
C GLY A 143 -5.76 -17.91 -4.88
N VAL A 144 -7.01 -17.54 -5.18
CA VAL A 144 -7.32 -16.36 -6.01
C VAL A 144 -8.23 -15.35 -5.29
N LEU A 145 -8.86 -15.74 -4.18
CA LEU A 145 -9.68 -14.81 -3.39
C LEU A 145 -8.80 -14.03 -2.39
N PRO A 146 -8.74 -12.68 -2.47
CA PRO A 146 -7.95 -11.87 -1.54
C PRO A 146 -8.31 -12.10 -0.07
N SER A 147 -9.59 -12.38 0.22
CA SER A 147 -10.09 -12.72 1.56
C SER A 147 -9.48 -13.98 2.18
N ASN A 148 -8.84 -14.82 1.36
CA ASN A 148 -8.14 -16.02 1.82
C ASN A 148 -6.63 -15.80 2.03
N ALA A 149 -6.05 -14.69 1.58
CA ALA A 149 -4.60 -14.46 1.66
C ALA A 149 -4.09 -14.55 3.11
N THR A 150 -4.75 -13.87 4.06
CA THR A 150 -4.41 -13.92 5.49
C THR A 150 -4.48 -15.34 6.07
N LYS A 151 -5.51 -16.11 5.68
CA LYS A 151 -5.67 -17.50 6.11
C LYS A 151 -4.55 -18.37 5.54
N LEU A 152 -4.25 -18.23 4.26
CA LEU A 152 -3.19 -18.98 3.58
C LEU A 152 -1.82 -18.70 4.19
N LEU A 153 -1.50 -17.44 4.50
CA LEU A 153 -0.27 -17.08 5.21
C LEU A 153 -0.22 -17.69 6.61
N GLY A 154 -1.33 -17.65 7.36
CA GLY A 154 -1.41 -18.28 8.68
C GLY A 154 -1.20 -19.80 8.63
N LEU A 155 -1.79 -20.47 7.63
CA LEU A 155 -1.63 -21.92 7.41
C LEU A 155 -0.20 -22.25 6.97
N ALA A 156 0.41 -21.47 6.08
CA ALA A 156 1.80 -21.63 5.67
C ALA A 156 2.74 -21.50 6.87
N ARG A 157 2.54 -20.45 7.70
CA ARG A 157 3.27 -20.27 8.97
C ARG A 157 3.11 -21.46 9.91
N ALA A 158 1.89 -21.99 10.05
CA ALA A 158 1.64 -23.16 10.87
C ALA A 158 2.37 -24.40 10.35
N ARG A 159 2.38 -24.63 9.03
CA ARG A 159 3.10 -25.74 8.41
C ARG A 159 4.61 -25.63 8.58
N LEU A 160 5.18 -24.44 8.36
CA LEU A 160 6.60 -24.17 8.58
C LEU A 160 7.03 -24.38 10.03
N ALA A 161 6.12 -24.13 10.99
CA ALA A 161 6.34 -24.41 12.40
C ALA A 161 6.09 -25.88 12.79
N GLY A 162 5.98 -26.81 11.83
CA GLY A 162 5.76 -28.23 12.09
C GLY A 162 4.35 -28.59 12.58
N ARG A 163 3.41 -27.65 12.60
CA ARG A 163 2.04 -27.92 13.05
C ARG A 163 1.25 -28.66 11.98
N ALA A 164 0.38 -29.57 12.43
CA ALA A 164 -0.61 -30.19 11.57
C ALA A 164 -1.57 -29.13 11.04
N VAL A 165 -1.66 -29.02 9.72
CA VAL A 165 -2.69 -28.25 9.05
C VAL A 165 -3.50 -29.25 8.25
N ALA A 166 -4.82 -29.28 8.46
CA ALA A 166 -5.70 -30.13 7.69
C ALA A 166 -5.45 -29.90 6.19
N PRO A 167 -5.48 -30.95 5.34
CA PRO A 167 -5.40 -30.75 3.90
C PRO A 167 -6.45 -29.70 3.52
N ALA A 168 -6.04 -28.68 2.77
CA ALA A 168 -6.89 -27.54 2.43
C ALA A 168 -8.24 -28.09 1.97
N CYS A 169 -9.29 -27.81 2.75
CA CYS A 169 -10.65 -28.22 2.42
C CYS A 169 -10.88 -27.77 0.97
N ARG A 170 -11.26 -28.68 0.06
CA ARG A 170 -11.52 -28.33 -1.34
C ARG A 170 -12.56 -27.22 -1.34
N TRP A 171 -12.11 -25.98 -1.49
CA TRP A 171 -13.00 -24.85 -1.54
C TRP A 171 -13.90 -25.06 -2.77
N PRO A 172 -15.24 -25.00 -2.62
CA PRO A 172 -16.11 -25.17 -3.77
C PRO A 172 -15.69 -24.16 -4.84
N ARG A 173 -15.39 -24.66 -6.04
CA ARG A 173 -14.84 -23.88 -7.18
C ARG A 173 -15.80 -22.80 -7.71
N SER A 174 -16.97 -22.64 -7.09
CA SER A 174 -17.96 -21.65 -7.43
C SER A 174 -18.82 -21.35 -6.20
N MET A 175 -19.02 -20.06 -5.89
CA MET A 175 -20.27 -19.67 -5.24
C MET A 175 -21.38 -19.85 -6.28
N PRO A 176 -22.58 -20.33 -5.90
CA PRO A 176 -23.73 -20.27 -6.79
C PRO A 176 -23.94 -18.81 -7.18
N ARG A 177 -24.00 -18.55 -8.49
CA ARG A 177 -24.48 -17.26 -9.00
C ARG A 177 -25.90 -17.12 -8.47
N SER A 178 -26.10 -16.18 -7.54
CA SER A 178 -27.42 -15.73 -7.13
C SER A 178 -28.10 -15.13 -8.35
N ASN A 179 -29.03 -15.86 -8.96
CA ASN A 179 -30.07 -15.26 -9.79
C ASN A 179 -31.10 -14.66 -8.83
N ALA A 180 -31.07 -13.34 -8.67
CA ALA A 180 -32.21 -12.48 -8.33
C ALA A 180 -31.81 -11.04 -8.66
#